data_AF-A0A0L0BTL2-F1
#
_entry.id   AF-A0A0L0BTL2-F1
#
_cell.length_a   1.000
_cell.length_b   1.000
_cell.length_c   1.000
_cell.angle_alpha   90.00
_cell.angle_beta   90.00
_cell.angle_gamma   90.00
#
_symmetry.space_group_name_H-M   'P 1'
#
loop_
_entity.id
_entity.type
_entity.pdbx_description
1 polymer ?
#
loop_
_entity_poly.entity_id
_entity_poly.type
_entity_poly.pdbx_seq_one_letter_code
_entity_poly.pdbx_strand_id
1 'polypeptide(L)'
;MDRLNNPVPLTILRIPMEVWQSWTPEERQSYRDQWVKNRKSANGATAMGPAEWPIDMPGQVAADLYESGRNAVRLDIANHTSTPASMLEGSQQGGSGATRINYEGVGGGTTRSDLWDFGLAKRWMNAFQARMSLDDVSPAGLSIRGDITHLTA
;
A
#
# COMPACT_ATOMS: atom_id res chain seq x y z
N MET A 1 7.33 -11.97 13.66
CA MET A 1 7.05 -11.88 12.21
C MET A 1 8.10 -10.96 11.62
N ASP A 2 9.29 -11.49 11.42
CA ASP A 2 10.46 -10.73 10.98
C ASP A 2 10.32 -10.46 9.48
N ARG A 3 10.43 -9.19 9.07
CA ARG A 3 10.37 -8.84 7.65
C ARG A 3 11.58 -9.46 6.96
N LEU A 4 11.38 -10.08 5.80
CA LEU A 4 12.44 -10.59 4.95
C LEU A 4 13.36 -9.40 4.57
N ASN A 5 14.44 -9.20 5.32
CA ASN A 5 15.33 -8.04 5.23
C ASN A 5 16.21 -8.03 3.97
N ASN A 6 15.96 -8.93 3.02
CA ASN A 6 16.75 -9.03 1.82
C ASN A 6 15.85 -9.05 0.58
N PRO A 7 15.51 -7.87 0.01
CA PRO A 7 14.89 -7.82 -1.30
C PRO A 7 15.81 -8.47 -2.34
N VAL A 8 15.23 -8.94 -3.45
CA VAL A 8 16.01 -9.44 -4.59
C VAL A 8 17.04 -8.37 -5.00
N PRO A 9 18.33 -8.70 -5.13
CA PRO A 9 19.36 -7.71 -5.42
C PRO A 9 19.09 -7.05 -6.77
N LEU A 10 18.83 -5.74 -6.75
CA LEU A 10 18.60 -4.93 -7.96
C LEU A 10 19.85 -4.80 -8.83
N THR A 11 21.03 -5.05 -8.25
CA THR A 11 22.30 -4.97 -8.96
C THR A 11 23.26 -5.98 -8.37
N ILE A 12 23.95 -6.71 -9.25
CA ILE A 12 24.99 -7.65 -8.87
C ILE A 12 26.33 -7.08 -9.32
N LEU A 13 27.22 -6.88 -8.35
CA LEU A 13 28.60 -6.53 -8.61
C LEU A 13 29.36 -7.81 -8.98
N ARG A 14 29.75 -7.95 -10.24
CA ARG A 14 30.59 -9.07 -10.68
C ARG A 14 32.05 -8.64 -10.66
N ILE A 15 32.89 -9.50 -10.10
CA ILE A 15 34.33 -9.33 -10.00
C ILE A 15 34.96 -10.49 -10.78
N PRO A 16 35.95 -10.24 -11.67
CA PRO A 16 36.67 -11.30 -12.33
C PRO A 16 37.24 -12.31 -11.32
N MET A 17 37.12 -13.61 -11.64
CA MET A 17 37.48 -14.68 -10.70
C MET A 17 38.94 -14.59 -10.23
N GLU A 18 39.85 -14.23 -11.12
CA GLU A 18 41.28 -14.07 -10.83
C GLU A 18 41.54 -13.01 -9.75
N VAL A 19 40.83 -11.88 -9.85
CA VAL A 19 40.91 -10.79 -8.86
C VAL A 19 40.28 -11.23 -7.53
N TRP A 20 39.12 -11.89 -7.59
CA TRP A 20 38.45 -12.40 -6.39
C TRP A 20 39.34 -13.37 -5.59
N GLN A 21 40.05 -14.26 -6.27
CA GLN A 21 40.94 -15.24 -5.65
C GLN A 21 42.21 -14.60 -5.06
N SER A 22 42.65 -13.45 -5.59
CA SER A 22 43.81 -12.73 -5.08
C SER A 22 43.55 -11.98 -3.76
N TRP A 23 42.29 -11.67 -3.44
CA TRP A 23 41.93 -10.88 -2.26
C TRP A 23 41.74 -11.72 -1.01
N THR A 24 42.14 -11.17 0.15
CA THR A 24 41.82 -11.75 1.46
C THR A 24 40.33 -11.58 1.79
N PRO A 25 39.79 -12.36 2.76
CA PRO A 25 38.42 -12.17 3.25
C PRO A 25 38.12 -10.72 3.70
N GLU A 26 39.09 -10.06 4.33
CA GLU A 26 38.98 -8.69 4.85
C GLU A 26 38.90 -7.68 3.70
N GLU A 27 39.72 -7.86 2.65
CA GLU A 27 39.70 -7.01 1.46
C GLU A 27 38.37 -7.12 0.70
N ARG A 28 37.84 -8.35 0.56
CA ARG A 28 36.53 -8.59 -0.05
C ARG A 28 35.42 -7.90 0.74
N GLN A 29 35.49 -7.92 2.07
CA GLN A 29 34.51 -7.26 2.92
C GLN A 29 34.60 -5.74 2.81
N SER A 30 35.81 -5.18 2.90
CA SER A 30 36.07 -3.75 2.73
C SER A 30 35.53 -3.23 1.40
N TYR A 31 35.75 -3.97 0.31
CA TYR A 31 35.25 -3.62 -1.02
C TYR A 31 33.70 -3.61 -1.09
N ARG A 32 33.04 -4.62 -0.50
CA ARG A 32 31.56 -4.63 -0.40
C ARG A 32 31.04 -3.47 0.44
N ASP A 33 31.66 -3.20 1.57
CA ASP A 33 31.21 -2.17 2.50
C ASP A 33 31.39 -0.77 1.89
N GLN A 34 32.48 -0.55 1.15
CA GLN A 34 32.69 0.66 0.36
C GLN A 34 31.60 0.83 -0.71
N TRP A 35 31.28 -0.23 -1.45
CA TRP A 35 30.22 -0.20 -2.46
C TRP A 35 28.84 0.13 -1.87
N VAL A 36 28.48 -0.52 -0.76
CA VAL A 36 27.20 -0.25 -0.06
C VAL A 36 27.14 1.16 0.50
N LYS A 37 28.23 1.64 1.12
CA LYS A 37 28.34 3.00 1.66
C LYS A 37 28.17 4.04 0.56
N ASN A 38 28.84 3.85 -0.58
CA ASN A 38 28.77 4.77 -1.71
C ASN A 38 27.37 4.79 -2.33
N ARG A 39 26.69 3.64 -2.44
CA ARG A 39 25.30 3.60 -2.93
C ARG A 39 24.29 4.31 -2.03
N LYS A 40 24.55 4.41 -0.73
CA LYS A 40 23.73 5.16 0.23
C LYS A 40 24.03 6.67 0.25
N SER A 41 24.98 7.16 -0.54
CA SER A 41 25.27 8.60 -0.65
C SER A 41 24.10 9.36 -1.29
N ALA A 42 23.97 10.64 -0.93
CA ALA A 42 22.79 11.46 -1.24
C ALA A 42 22.41 11.56 -2.74
N ASN A 43 23.36 11.34 -3.65
CA ASN A 43 23.13 11.43 -5.10
C ASN A 43 23.12 10.07 -5.82
N GLY A 44 23.25 8.96 -5.09
CA GLY A 44 23.48 7.63 -5.68
C GLY A 44 24.86 7.54 -6.34
N ALA A 45 25.71 6.63 -5.89
CA ALA A 45 27.00 6.41 -6.53
C ALA A 45 26.80 5.83 -7.94
N THR A 46 26.87 6.70 -8.95
CA THR A 46 26.88 6.32 -10.36
C THR A 46 28.34 6.25 -10.80
N ALA A 47 28.77 5.08 -11.28
CA ALA A 47 30.11 4.87 -11.80
C ALA A 47 30.02 4.40 -13.26
N MET A 48 30.86 4.99 -14.13
CA MET A 48 31.05 4.55 -15.52
C MET A 48 32.50 4.07 -15.63
N GLY A 49 32.69 2.83 -16.04
CA GLY A 49 34.00 2.21 -16.22
C GLY A 49 33.98 1.21 -17.39
N PRO A 50 35.15 0.91 -17.98
CA PRO A 50 35.27 -0.09 -19.04
C PRO A 50 34.76 -1.46 -18.60
N ALA A 51 34.27 -2.26 -19.54
CA ALA A 51 33.50 -3.51 -19.33
C ALA A 51 34.27 -4.66 -18.64
N GLU A 52 35.46 -4.41 -18.08
CA GLU A 52 36.23 -5.38 -17.28
C GLU A 52 35.46 -5.82 -16.02
N TRP A 53 34.49 -5.02 -15.55
CA TRP A 53 33.68 -5.26 -14.36
C TRP A 53 32.18 -5.18 -14.71
N PRO A 54 31.60 -6.25 -15.30
CA PRO A 54 30.22 -6.20 -15.76
C PRO A 54 29.27 -6.08 -14.57
N ILE A 55 28.59 -4.93 -14.48
CA ILE A 55 27.49 -4.74 -13.54
C ILE A 55 26.24 -5.31 -14.17
N ASP A 56 25.68 -6.35 -13.55
CA ASP A 56 24.40 -6.91 -13.96
C ASP A 56 23.28 -6.19 -13.21
N MET A 57 22.25 -5.77 -13.93
CA MET A 57 21.04 -5.14 -13.39
C MET A 57 19.85 -6.07 -13.63
N PRO A 58 19.81 -7.25 -12.98
CA PRO A 58 18.79 -8.25 -13.27
C PRO A 58 17.40 -7.84 -12.76
N GLY A 59 17.35 -6.94 -11.76
CA GLY A 59 16.12 -6.49 -11.13
C GLY A 59 15.56 -5.24 -11.79
N GLN A 60 14.84 -5.38 -12.90
CA GLN A 60 13.82 -4.40 -13.22
C GLN A 60 12.59 -4.71 -12.37
N VAL A 61 12.37 -3.93 -11.31
CA VAL A 61 11.06 -3.95 -10.66
C VAL A 61 10.09 -3.32 -11.64
N ALA A 62 9.18 -4.13 -12.20
CA ALA A 62 8.15 -3.62 -13.08
C ALA A 62 7.39 -2.51 -12.34
N ALA A 63 7.35 -1.30 -12.89
CA ALA A 63 6.61 -0.18 -12.30
C ALA A 63 5.13 -0.56 -12.03
N ASP A 64 4.60 -1.45 -12.87
CA ASP A 64 3.28 -2.07 -12.74
C ASP A 64 3.08 -2.84 -11.43
N LEU A 65 4.13 -3.43 -10.83
CA LEU A 65 4.03 -4.11 -9.53
C LEU A 65 3.64 -3.13 -8.41
N TYR A 66 4.15 -1.91 -8.45
CA TYR A 66 3.80 -0.91 -7.44
C TYR A 66 2.39 -0.34 -7.65
N GLU A 67 1.97 -0.20 -8.90
CA GLU A 67 0.62 0.26 -9.24
C GLU A 67 -0.45 -0.78 -8.85
N SER A 68 -0.27 -2.03 -9.31
CA SER A 68 -1.11 -3.17 -8.93
C SER A 68 -1.10 -3.45 -7.42
N GLY A 69 0.09 -3.42 -6.79
CA GLY A 69 0.23 -3.61 -5.35
C GLY A 69 -0.48 -2.53 -4.54
N ARG A 70 -0.41 -1.26 -4.98
CA ARG A 70 -1.15 -0.15 -4.34
C ARG A 70 -2.65 -0.35 -4.43
N ASN A 71 -3.16 -0.78 -5.58
CA ASN A 71 -4.57 -1.08 -5.76
C ASN A 71 -5.03 -2.29 -4.93
N ALA A 72 -4.20 -3.33 -4.84
CA ALA A 72 -4.46 -4.49 -3.98
C ALA A 72 -4.55 -4.10 -2.50
N VAL A 73 -3.57 -3.34 -1.98
CA VAL A 73 -3.57 -2.87 -0.59
C VAL A 73 -4.80 -2.00 -0.31
N ARG A 74 -5.21 -1.16 -1.26
CA ARG A 74 -6.43 -0.37 -1.12
C ARG A 74 -7.67 -1.26 -1.01
N LEU A 75 -7.78 -2.29 -1.84
CA LEU A 75 -8.89 -3.23 -1.79
C LEU A 75 -8.90 -3.99 -0.45
N ASP A 76 -7.74 -4.36 0.07
CA ASP A 76 -7.61 -4.99 1.39
C ASP A 76 -8.11 -4.05 2.51
N ILE A 77 -7.74 -2.77 2.47
CA ILE A 77 -8.23 -1.76 3.42
C ILE A 77 -9.75 -1.58 3.29
N ALA A 78 -10.26 -1.49 2.06
CA ALA A 78 -11.70 -1.38 1.79
C ALA A 78 -12.47 -2.55 2.40
N ASN A 79 -12.00 -3.77 2.16
CA ASN A 79 -12.60 -4.99 2.70
C ASN A 79 -12.51 -5.04 4.24
N HIS A 80 -11.34 -4.69 4.80
CA HIS A 80 -11.14 -4.67 6.25
C HIS A 80 -12.06 -3.66 6.95
N THR A 81 -12.23 -2.48 6.35
CA THR A 81 -13.10 -1.42 6.85
C THR A 81 -14.55 -1.54 6.38
N SER A 82 -14.92 -2.68 5.77
CA SER A 82 -16.23 -2.91 5.14
C SER A 82 -16.73 -1.72 4.32
N THR A 83 -15.84 -0.94 3.72
CA THR A 83 -16.19 0.28 2.98
C THR A 83 -16.09 -0.03 1.50
N PRO A 84 -17.11 0.29 0.68
CA PRO A 84 -17.03 0.10 -0.76
C PRO A 84 -15.77 0.76 -1.35
N ALA A 85 -14.95 -0.03 -2.05
CA ALA A 85 -13.68 0.45 -2.59
C ALA A 85 -13.87 1.66 -3.51
N SER A 86 -14.96 1.67 -4.29
CA SER A 86 -15.41 2.76 -5.15
C SER A 86 -15.51 4.12 -4.45
N MET A 87 -15.83 4.18 -3.15
CA MET A 87 -15.85 5.44 -2.41
C MET A 87 -14.49 5.92 -1.93
N LEU A 88 -13.51 5.01 -1.86
CA LEU A 88 -12.12 5.35 -1.56
C LEU A 88 -11.39 5.91 -2.80
N GLU A 89 -11.99 5.80 -4.00
CA GLU A 89 -11.53 6.47 -5.22
C GLU A 89 -12.38 7.69 -5.53
N GLY A 90 -11.75 8.85 -5.73
CA GLY A 90 -12.37 9.97 -6.45
C GLY A 90 -12.27 9.86 -7.98
N SER A 91 -11.50 8.89 -8.49
CA SER A 91 -11.32 8.64 -9.92
C SER A 91 -10.96 7.19 -10.14
N GLN A 92 -11.77 6.42 -10.87
CA GLN A 92 -11.36 5.08 -11.30
C GLN A 92 -10.14 5.23 -12.21
N GLN A 93 -8.98 4.75 -11.76
CA GLN A 93 -7.80 4.65 -12.60
C GLN A 93 -8.03 3.49 -13.58
N GLY A 94 -8.81 3.75 -14.63
CA GLY A 94 -9.04 2.80 -15.71
C GLY A 94 -7.71 2.49 -16.39
N GLY A 95 -7.39 1.19 -16.52
CA GLY A 95 -6.13 0.63 -17.03
C GLY A 95 -5.81 0.93 -18.51
N SER A 96 -6.14 2.12 -19.01
CA SER A 96 -5.76 2.59 -20.35
C SER A 96 -5.83 4.12 -20.41
N GLY A 97 -4.86 4.81 -19.82
CA GLY A 97 -4.49 6.20 -20.15
C GLY A 97 -5.54 7.30 -19.96
N ALA A 98 -6.72 7.00 -19.43
CA ALA A 98 -7.78 7.96 -19.16
C ALA A 98 -8.15 7.88 -17.69
N THR A 99 -7.62 8.81 -16.89
CA THR A 99 -8.12 9.09 -15.55
C THR A 99 -9.58 9.52 -15.69
N ARG A 100 -10.52 8.58 -15.52
CA ARG A 100 -11.94 8.89 -15.42
C ARG A 100 -12.18 9.44 -14.02
N ILE A 101 -11.96 10.75 -13.89
CA ILE A 101 -12.45 11.51 -12.75
C ILE A 101 -13.97 11.60 -12.92
N ASN A 102 -14.69 10.55 -12.54
CA ASN A 102 -16.14 10.62 -12.41
C ASN A 102 -16.44 11.42 -11.13
N TYR A 103 -16.46 12.76 -11.25
CA TYR A 103 -17.36 13.57 -10.42
C TYR A 103 -18.78 13.37 -10.95
N GLU A 104 -19.28 12.14 -10.93
CA GLU A 104 -20.67 11.86 -11.24
C GLU A 104 -21.49 12.30 -10.03
N GLY A 105 -22.14 13.46 -10.17
CA GLY A 105 -23.24 13.82 -9.29
C GLY A 105 -24.31 12.72 -9.36
N VAL A 106 -24.35 11.88 -8.33
CA VAL A 106 -25.48 11.02 -7.93
C VAL A 106 -25.97 9.98 -8.97
N GLY A 107 -25.37 9.87 -10.16
CA GLY A 107 -25.91 9.04 -11.25
C GLY A 107 -25.24 7.67 -11.48
N GLY A 108 -24.02 7.44 -10.99
CA GLY A 108 -23.24 6.23 -11.33
C GLY A 108 -22.19 5.77 -10.31
N GLY A 109 -22.09 6.46 -9.17
CA GLY A 109 -21.23 6.08 -8.04
C GLY A 109 -22.01 5.43 -6.89
N THR A 110 -21.29 4.75 -6.00
CA THR A 110 -21.83 4.24 -4.72
C THR A 110 -22.53 5.37 -3.98
N THR A 111 -23.82 5.17 -3.71
CA THR A 111 -24.64 6.20 -3.10
C THR A 111 -24.37 6.28 -1.60
N ARG A 112 -24.75 7.41 -0.98
CA ARG A 112 -24.71 7.56 0.48
C ARG A 112 -25.49 6.45 1.21
N SER A 113 -26.52 5.90 0.56
CA SER A 113 -27.29 4.75 1.07
C SER A 113 -26.48 3.45 1.04
N ASP A 114 -25.67 3.21 0.02
CA ASP A 114 -24.83 2.01 -0.05
C ASP A 114 -23.75 1.98 1.04
N LEU A 115 -23.14 3.13 1.35
CA LEU A 115 -22.25 3.25 2.51
C LEU A 115 -23.00 2.91 3.80
N TRP A 116 -24.24 3.36 3.91
CA TRP A 116 -25.03 3.10 5.10
C TRP A 116 -25.36 1.62 5.24
N ASP A 117 -25.83 0.98 4.17
CA ASP A 117 -26.32 -0.39 4.21
C ASP A 117 -25.21 -1.44 4.25
N PHE A 118 -24.13 -1.24 3.49
CA PHE A 118 -23.03 -2.19 3.41
C PHE A 118 -21.82 -1.80 4.26
N GLY A 119 -21.75 -0.54 4.69
CA GLY A 119 -20.64 -0.01 5.47
C GLY A 119 -20.65 -0.37 6.94
N LEU A 120 -19.56 0.04 7.61
CA LEU A 120 -19.42 -0.08 9.06
C LEU A 120 -20.39 0.81 9.85
N ALA A 121 -20.87 1.92 9.26
CA ALA A 121 -21.65 2.93 9.97
C ALA A 121 -22.91 2.36 10.64
N LYS A 122 -23.70 1.57 9.91
CA LYS A 122 -24.91 0.91 10.44
C LYS A 122 -24.59 -0.11 11.52
N ARG A 123 -23.51 -0.90 11.36
CA ARG A 123 -23.09 -1.90 12.36
C ARG A 123 -22.70 -1.23 13.68
N TRP A 124 -21.90 -0.16 13.62
CA TRP A 124 -21.51 0.59 14.81
C TRP A 124 -22.68 1.33 15.43
N MET A 125 -23.52 1.97 14.63
CA MET A 125 -24.71 2.64 15.14
C MET A 125 -25.62 1.65 15.88
N ASN A 126 -25.82 0.43 15.36
CA ASN A 126 -26.61 -0.59 16.04
C ASN A 126 -25.97 -1.01 17.38
N ALA A 127 -24.65 -1.19 17.42
CA ALA A 127 -23.94 -1.52 18.65
C ALA A 127 -24.06 -0.41 19.71
N PHE A 128 -23.91 0.86 19.30
CA PHE A 128 -24.06 2.00 20.20
C PHE A 128 -25.48 2.14 20.71
N GLN A 129 -26.50 2.03 19.84
CA GLN A 129 -27.90 2.09 20.26
C GLN A 129 -28.24 0.98 21.25
N ALA A 130 -27.77 -0.25 21.01
CA ALA A 130 -27.98 -1.36 21.94
C ALA A 130 -27.36 -1.06 23.31
N ARG A 131 -26.11 -0.60 23.34
CA ARG A 131 -25.42 -0.29 24.60
C ARG A 131 -26.06 0.89 25.35
N MET A 132 -26.45 1.94 24.63
CA MET A 132 -27.08 3.12 25.22
C MET A 132 -28.53 2.90 25.65
N SER A 133 -29.17 1.81 25.19
CA SER A 133 -30.54 1.44 25.57
C SER A 133 -30.60 0.48 26.75
N LEU A 134 -29.46 0.18 27.39
CA LEU A 134 -29.45 -0.62 28.62
C LEU A 134 -29.94 0.22 29.81
N ASP A 135 -30.50 -0.46 30.81
CA ASP A 135 -31.13 0.18 31.98
C ASP A 135 -30.19 1.07 32.81
N ASP A 136 -28.87 0.90 32.63
CA ASP A 136 -27.84 1.73 33.29
C ASP A 136 -27.63 3.09 32.59
N VAL A 137 -28.14 3.26 31.37
CA VAL A 137 -28.04 4.49 30.57
C VAL A 137 -29.41 5.07 30.24
N SER A 138 -30.39 4.23 29.90
CA SER A 138 -31.75 4.66 29.56
C SER A 138 -32.75 4.12 30.58
N PRO A 139 -33.73 4.92 31.05
CA PRO A 139 -34.77 4.42 31.94
C PRO A 139 -35.57 3.26 31.34
N ALA A 140 -36.08 2.37 32.19
CA ALA A 140 -36.88 1.23 31.77
C ALA A 140 -38.07 1.66 30.88
N GLY A 141 -38.23 0.98 29.74
CA GLY A 141 -39.27 1.28 28.75
C GLY A 141 -38.89 2.37 27.74
N LEU A 142 -37.72 3.00 27.87
CA LEU A 142 -37.18 3.92 26.88
C LEU A 142 -35.99 3.28 26.12
N SER A 143 -35.70 3.80 24.93
CA SER A 143 -34.53 3.37 24.16
C SER A 143 -33.95 4.54 23.37
N ILE A 144 -32.64 4.54 23.19
CA ILE A 144 -31.94 5.55 22.39
C ILE A 144 -31.70 4.97 20.99
N ARG A 145 -32.10 5.74 19.97
CA ARG A 145 -31.99 5.36 18.55
C ARG A 145 -31.28 6.45 17.77
N GLY A 146 -30.50 6.05 16.76
CA GLY A 146 -29.88 7.00 15.84
C GLY A 146 -30.92 7.51 14.86
N ASP A 147 -30.98 8.83 14.66
CA ASP A 147 -31.86 9.44 13.66
C ASP A 147 -31.27 9.25 12.26
N ILE A 148 -32.00 8.54 11.41
CA ILE A 148 -31.61 8.20 10.03
C ILE A 148 -32.50 8.88 8.99
N THR A 149 -33.36 9.81 9.40
CA THR A 149 -34.35 10.47 8.53
C THR A 149 -33.66 11.14 7.33
N HIS A 150 -32.50 11.75 7.54
CA HIS A 150 -31.72 12.43 6.50
C HIS A 150 -30.84 11.51 5.62
N LEU A 151 -30.80 10.21 5.93
CA LEU A 151 -30.00 9.22 5.20
C LEU A 151 -30.83 8.40 4.21
N THR A 152 -32.16 8.38 4.38
CA THR A 152 -33.10 7.55 3.60
C THR A 152 -34.09 8.37 2.77
N ALA A 153 -34.04 9.70 2.88
CA ALA A 153 -34.85 10.65 2.10
C ALA A 153 -34.16 11.07 0.80
#